data_AF-A0A452Y3U9-F1
#
_entry.id   AF-A0A452Y3U9-F1
#
_cell.length_a   1.000
_cell.length_b   1.000
_cell.length_c   1.000
_cell.angle_alpha   90.00
_cell.angle_beta   90.00
_cell.angle_gamma   90.00
#
_symmetry.space_group_name_H-M   'P 1'
#
loop_
_entity.id
_entity.type
_entity.pdbx_description
1 polymer ?
#
loop_
_entity_poly.entity_id
_entity_poly.type
_entity_poly.pdbx_seq_one_letter_code
_entity_poly.pdbx_strand_id
1 'polypeptide(L)'
;VIGRHCPVFAVNREVLMPIPKPTGFTGADPYKITFQIGHEKFHVPWLYVINRKSSEVPLIDFHLKYTGNDLLGVTAKVVDMPHHFVELHPDIKKNFWDPQNWPKYVLVSYTW
;
A
#
# COMPACT_ATOMS: atom_id res chain seq x y z
N VAL A 1 14.02 -0.29 -2.96
CA VAL A 1 14.03 -1.13 -1.73
C VAL A 1 13.09 -2.29 -1.97
N ILE A 2 13.56 -3.54 -1.82
CA ILE A 2 12.72 -4.74 -1.86
C ILE A 2 12.28 -4.99 -0.41
N GLY A 3 11.06 -4.61 -0.07
CA GLY A 3 10.47 -4.91 1.23
C GLY A 3 9.85 -6.31 1.19
N ARG A 4 10.27 -7.22 2.08
CA ARG A 4 9.60 -8.50 2.29
C ARG A 4 8.73 -8.38 3.53
N HIS A 5 7.47 -7.98 3.35
CA HIS A 5 6.48 -8.03 4.41
C HIS A 5 5.60 -9.26 4.23
N CYS A 6 5.58 -10.11 5.25
CA CYS A 6 4.78 -11.32 5.28
C CYS A 6 3.59 -11.05 6.21
N PRO A 7 2.42 -10.65 5.70
CA PRO A 7 1.19 -10.81 6.47
C PRO A 7 1.13 -12.27 6.93
N VAL A 8 0.67 -12.50 8.16
CA VAL A 8 0.06 -13.79 8.47
C VAL A 8 -1.21 -13.85 7.62
N PHE A 9 -1.07 -14.40 6.42
CA PHE A 9 -2.16 -14.59 5.46
C PHE A 9 -3.28 -15.38 6.15
N ALA A 10 -4.52 -14.89 6.04
CA ALA A 10 -5.79 -15.49 6.49
C ALA A 10 -6.41 -15.01 7.82
N VAL A 11 -5.68 -14.37 8.76
CA VAL A 11 -6.30 -13.87 10.01
C VAL A 11 -6.55 -12.36 9.97
N ASN A 12 -5.52 -11.57 9.63
CA ASN A 12 -5.62 -10.11 9.52
C ASN A 12 -5.51 -9.71 8.05
N ARG A 13 -6.62 -9.26 7.46
CA ARG A 13 -6.73 -8.84 6.04
C ARG A 13 -5.96 -7.56 5.70
N GLU A 14 -5.15 -7.06 6.62
CA GLU A 14 -4.53 -5.74 6.58
C GLU A 14 -3.09 -5.82 7.08
N VAL A 15 -2.21 -5.08 6.41
CA VAL A 15 -0.81 -4.92 6.80
C VAL A 15 -0.41 -3.47 6.65
N LEU A 16 0.19 -2.92 7.70
CA LEU A 16 0.83 -1.62 7.63
C LEU A 16 2.25 -1.79 7.08
N MET A 17 2.49 -1.33 5.86
CA MET A 17 3.78 -1.48 5.19
C MET A 17 4.58 -0.16 5.23
N PRO A 18 5.80 -0.14 5.79
CA PRO A 18 6.68 1.01 5.70
C PRO A 18 7.26 1.15 4.29
N ILE A 19 7.18 2.34 3.72
CA ILE A 19 7.80 2.71 2.45
C ILE A 19 8.91 3.75 2.70
N PRO A 20 10.14 3.52 2.21
CA PRO A 20 11.28 4.38 2.49
C PRO A 20 11.29 5.62 1.61
N LYS A 21 11.99 6.67 2.06
CA LYS A 21 12.21 7.88 1.26
C LYS A 21 13.07 7.53 0.03
N PRO A 22 12.63 7.85 -1.21
CA PRO A 22 13.47 7.69 -2.39
C PRO A 22 14.65 8.64 -2.35
N THR A 23 15.78 8.21 -2.92
CA THR A 23 16.92 9.10 -3.17
C THR A 23 16.49 10.23 -4.09
N GLY A 24 16.70 11.49 -3.69
CA GLY A 24 16.36 12.66 -4.49
C GLY A 24 14.88 13.10 -4.45
N PHE A 25 14.05 12.53 -3.56
CA PHE A 25 12.65 12.94 -3.43
C PHE A 25 12.50 14.39 -2.91
N THR A 26 11.82 15.23 -3.68
CA THR A 26 11.67 16.68 -3.44
C THR A 26 10.29 17.08 -2.89
N GLY A 27 9.49 16.15 -2.38
CA GLY A 27 8.15 16.43 -1.81
C GLY A 27 7.06 16.68 -2.86
N ALA A 28 7.41 17.25 -4.02
CA ALA A 28 6.51 17.46 -5.15
C ALA A 28 6.45 16.27 -6.12
N ASP A 29 7.28 15.25 -5.90
CA ASP A 29 7.43 14.09 -6.79
C ASP A 29 6.34 13.05 -6.55
N PRO A 30 5.82 12.39 -7.60
CA PRO A 30 4.95 11.25 -7.43
C PRO A 30 5.74 10.05 -6.90
N TYR A 31 5.12 9.26 -6.01
CA TYR A 31 5.69 8.00 -5.51
C TYR A 31 4.87 6.83 -6.05
N LYS A 32 5.53 5.88 -6.74
CA LYS A 32 4.89 4.67 -7.26
C LYS A 32 5.48 3.40 -6.64
N ILE A 33 4.65 2.37 -6.52
CA ILE A 33 5.04 1.04 -6.03
C ILE A 33 4.55 -0.03 -7.00
N THR A 34 5.33 -1.10 -7.16
CA THR A 34 4.92 -2.35 -7.80
C THR A 34 5.13 -3.50 -6.81
N PHE A 35 4.38 -4.58 -6.99
CA PHE A 35 4.42 -5.75 -6.13
C PHE A 35 4.65 -7.01 -6.97
N GLN A 36 5.46 -7.92 -6.43
CA GLN A 36 5.61 -9.29 -6.91
C GLN A 36 5.06 -10.24 -5.86
N ILE A 37 4.17 -11.14 -6.27
CA ILE A 37 3.39 -12.00 -5.37
C ILE A 37 3.53 -13.46 -5.80
N GLY A 38 3.58 -14.36 -4.82
CA GLY A 38 3.64 -15.80 -5.07
C GLY A 38 4.95 -16.23 -5.72
N HIS A 39 6.09 -15.86 -5.12
CA HIS A 39 7.42 -16.14 -5.67
C HIS A 39 7.58 -15.61 -7.10
N GLU A 40 7.22 -14.34 -7.30
CA GLU A 40 7.32 -13.62 -8.59
C GLU A 40 6.36 -14.10 -9.69
N LYS A 41 5.47 -15.06 -9.38
CA LYS A 41 4.45 -15.54 -10.34
C LYS A 41 3.51 -14.44 -10.82
N PHE A 42 3.16 -13.49 -9.95
CA PHE A 42 2.24 -12.40 -10.27
C PHE A 42 2.93 -11.05 -10.10
N HIS A 43 2.85 -10.22 -11.14
CA HIS A 43 3.35 -8.86 -11.13
C HIS A 43 2.19 -7.87 -11.22
N VAL A 44 2.12 -6.96 -10.25
CA VAL A 44 1.11 -5.89 -10.22
C VAL A 44 1.65 -4.67 -10.97
N PRO A 45 0.87 -4.03 -11.86
CA PRO A 45 1.30 -2.78 -12.49
C PRO A 45 1.62 -1.67 -11.47
N TRP A 46 2.38 -0.66 -11.89
CA TRP A 46 2.74 0.47 -11.03
C TRP A 46 1.51 1.20 -10.44
N LEU A 47 1.47 1.29 -9.12
CA LEU A 47 0.44 1.97 -8.34
C LEU A 47 0.97 3.32 -7.85
N TYR A 48 0.20 4.40 -8.04
CA TYR A 48 0.54 5.74 -7.53
C TYR A 48 0.08 5.90 -6.08
N VAL A 49 1.02 5.86 -5.15
CA VAL A 49 0.74 5.99 -3.71
C VAL A 49 0.77 7.45 -3.28
N ILE A 50 1.78 8.22 -3.71
CA ILE A 50 1.81 9.68 -3.54
C ILE A 50 1.54 10.30 -4.89
N ASN A 51 0.46 11.07 -5.01
CA ASN A 51 0.06 11.75 -6.24
C ASN A 51 -0.52 13.14 -5.93
N ARG A 52 -0.67 13.98 -6.96
CA ARG A 52 -1.23 15.34 -6.83
C ARG A 52 -2.76 15.41 -6.95
N LYS A 53 -3.43 14.26 -7.11
CA LYS A 53 -4.88 14.17 -7.38
C LYS A 53 -5.71 13.98 -6.10
N SER A 54 -5.18 13.32 -5.08
CA SER A 54 -5.85 13.10 -3.79
C SER A 54 -4.98 13.61 -2.64
N SER A 55 -5.63 14.18 -1.63
CA SER A 55 -5.00 14.56 -0.35
C SER A 55 -5.30 13.55 0.76
N GLU A 56 -6.06 12.49 0.46
CA GLU A 56 -6.36 11.45 1.44
C GLU A 56 -5.21 10.45 1.55
N VAL A 57 -5.06 9.87 2.73
CA VAL A 57 -4.03 8.85 2.96
C VAL A 57 -4.35 7.66 2.06
N PRO A 58 -3.40 7.17 1.25
CA PRO A 58 -3.64 6.07 0.35
C PRO A 58 -3.72 4.74 1.09
N LEU A 59 -4.64 3.89 0.65
CA LEU A 59 -4.71 2.48 0.99
C LEU A 59 -4.53 1.66 -0.29
N ILE A 60 -3.76 0.58 -0.23
CA ILE A 60 -3.60 -0.35 -1.35
C ILE A 60 -4.53 -1.54 -1.11
N ASP A 61 -5.55 -1.66 -1.95
CA ASP A 61 -6.54 -2.73 -1.87
C ASP A 61 -6.21 -3.82 -2.89
N PHE A 62 -5.89 -5.01 -2.38
CA PHE A 62 -5.63 -6.21 -3.16
C PHE A 62 -6.87 -7.09 -3.27
N HIS A 63 -7.07 -7.66 -4.45
CA HIS A 63 -8.03 -8.72 -4.67
C HIS A 63 -7.32 -9.95 -5.24
N LEU A 64 -7.40 -11.05 -4.49
CA LEU A 64 -6.72 -12.31 -4.76
C LEU A 64 -7.73 -13.29 -5.34
N LYS A 65 -7.50 -13.80 -6.54
CA LYS A 65 -8.40 -14.79 -7.16
C LYS A 65 -7.88 -16.20 -6.89
N TYR A 66 -8.65 -17.01 -6.18
CA TYR A 66 -8.30 -18.40 -5.87
C TYR A 66 -9.18 -19.43 -6.62
N THR A 67 -8.63 -20.63 -6.83
CA THR A 67 -9.39 -21.85 -7.13
C THR A 67 -8.92 -22.96 -6.21
N GLY A 68 -9.78 -23.45 -5.32
CA GLY A 68 -9.34 -24.30 -4.22
C GLY A 68 -8.22 -23.62 -3.42
N ASN A 69 -7.05 -24.24 -3.38
CA ASN A 69 -5.87 -23.69 -2.70
C ASN A 69 -4.91 -22.92 -3.64
N ASP A 70 -5.20 -22.86 -4.93
CA ASP A 70 -4.32 -22.26 -5.92
C ASP A 70 -4.66 -20.80 -6.18
N LEU A 71 -3.66 -19.92 -6.04
CA LEU A 71 -3.76 -18.52 -6.46
C LEU A 71 -3.68 -18.44 -7.99
N LEU A 72 -4.75 -17.93 -8.61
CA LEU A 72 -4.92 -17.77 -10.07
C LEU A 72 -4.56 -16.37 -10.56
N GLY A 73 -4.73 -15.35 -9.72
CA GLY A 73 -4.51 -13.97 -10.15
C GLY A 73 -4.53 -13.00 -8.99
N VAL A 74 -3.94 -11.84 -9.21
CA VAL A 74 -3.93 -10.75 -8.26
C VAL A 74 -4.21 -9.45 -8.99
N THR A 75 -5.16 -8.68 -8.49
CA THR A 75 -5.35 -7.28 -8.87
C THR A 75 -5.14 -6.40 -7.66
N ALA A 76 -4.74 -5.16 -7.89
CA ALA A 76 -4.58 -4.17 -6.84
C ALA A 76 -4.93 -2.79 -7.35
N LYS A 77 -5.41 -1.94 -6.45
CA LYS A 77 -5.73 -0.54 -6.71
C LYS A 77 -5.38 0.31 -5.50
N VAL A 78 -5.16 1.60 -5.74
CA VAL A 78 -5.06 2.59 -4.66
C VAL A 78 -6.43 3.20 -4.47
N VAL A 79 -6.91 3.19 -3.23
CA VAL A 79 -8.15 3.83 -2.80
C VAL A 79 -7.83 4.82 -1.68
N ASP A 80 -8.72 5.78 -1.46
CA ASP A 80 -8.62 6.65 -0.30
C ASP A 80 -8.90 5.82 0.97
N MET A 81 -8.13 6.07 2.03
CA MET A 81 -8.28 5.35 3.30
C MET A 81 -9.68 5.57 3.88
N PRO A 82 -10.37 4.50 4.33
CA PRO A 82 -11.68 4.62 4.97
C PRO A 82 -11.67 5.55 6.18
N HIS A 83 -12.72 6.35 6.34
CA HIS A 83 -12.82 7.37 7.40
C HIS A 83 -12.58 6.84 8.82
N HIS A 84 -13.09 5.64 9.14
CA HIS A 84 -12.93 5.08 10.48
C HIS A 84 -11.46 4.88 10.89
N PHE A 85 -10.55 4.58 9.96
CA PHE A 85 -9.12 4.48 10.26
C PHE A 85 -8.51 5.85 10.56
N VAL A 86 -8.94 6.87 9.83
CA VAL A 86 -8.47 8.25 10.02
C VAL A 86 -8.97 8.82 11.34
N GLU A 87 -10.20 8.51 11.74
CA GLU A 87 -10.79 8.93 13.02
C GLU A 87 -10.08 8.31 14.23
N LEU A 88 -9.69 7.04 14.14
CA LEU A 88 -8.91 6.36 15.19
C LEU A 88 -7.47 6.88 15.29
N HIS A 89 -6.94 7.46 14.20
CA HIS A 89 -5.56 7.94 14.10
C HIS A 89 -5.51 9.37 13.53
N PRO A 90 -5.87 10.40 14.33
CA PRO A 90 -6.04 11.76 13.83
C PRO A 90 -4.76 12.35 13.20
N ASP A 91 -3.59 11.91 13.65
CA ASP A 91 -2.31 12.38 13.12
C ASP A 91 -1.87 11.68 11.83
N ILE A 92 -2.56 10.62 11.37
CA ILE A 92 -2.10 9.82 10.23
C ILE A 92 -1.96 10.64 8.96
N LYS A 93 -2.93 11.53 8.69
CA LYS A 93 -2.92 12.42 7.53
C LYS A 93 -1.75 13.40 7.60
N LYS A 94 -1.57 14.04 8.76
CA LYS A 94 -0.46 14.98 8.98
C LYS A 94 0.90 14.30 8.80
N ASN A 95 1.09 13.15 9.44
CA ASN A 95 2.34 12.40 9.39
C ASN A 95 2.63 11.86 7.98
N PHE A 96 1.60 11.34 7.30
CA PHE A 96 1.76 10.83 5.94
C PHE A 96 2.14 11.93 4.95
N TRP A 97 1.61 13.14 5.09
CA TRP A 97 1.90 14.23 4.15
C TRP A 97 3.09 15.12 4.52
N ASP A 98 3.62 15.02 5.74
CA ASP A 98 4.83 15.76 6.14
C ASP A 98 6.07 15.30 5.34
N PRO A 99 6.69 16.13 4.48
CA PRO A 99 7.82 15.71 3.64
C PRO A 99 9.04 15.20 4.42
N GLN A 100 9.19 15.57 5.70
CA GLN A 100 10.30 15.17 6.55
C GLN A 100 10.04 13.85 7.28
N ASN A 101 8.77 13.48 7.49
CA ASN A 101 8.42 12.29 8.24
C ASN A 101 8.52 11.03 7.37
N TRP A 102 9.57 10.23 7.57
CA TRP A 102 9.79 8.96 6.87
C TRP A 102 10.26 7.89 7.86
N PRO A 103 9.95 6.59 7.62
CA PRO A 103 9.23 6.04 6.46
C PRO A 103 7.74 6.44 6.47
N LYS A 104 7.11 6.48 5.28
CA LYS A 104 5.65 6.57 5.22
C LYS A 104 5.08 5.18 5.47
N TYR A 105 3.95 5.11 6.16
CA TYR A 105 3.27 3.84 6.38
C TYR A 105 2.03 3.79 5.48
N VAL A 106 1.94 2.76 4.65
CA VAL A 106 0.82 2.55 3.73
C VAL A 106 0.06 1.32 4.19
N LEU A 107 -1.25 1.47 4.38
CA LEU A 107 -2.09 0.33 4.70
C LEU A 107 -2.34 -0.49 3.43
N VAL A 108 -2.13 -1.78 3.52
CA VAL A 108 -2.37 -2.75 2.45
C VAL A 108 -3.47 -3.67 2.94
N SER A 109 -4.64 -3.63 2.30
CA SER A 109 -5.73 -4.59 2.55
C SER A 109 -5.75 -5.66 1.48
N TYR A 110 -6.27 -6.84 1.80
CA TYR A 110 -6.47 -7.90 0.83
C TYR A 110 -7.78 -8.65 1.03
N THR A 111 -8.43 -8.96 -0.09
CA THR A 111 -9.66 -9.74 -0.19
C THR A 111 -9.41 -10.94 -1.10
N TRP A 112 -10.22 -11.99 -0.97
CA TRP A 112 -10.17 -13.18 -1.83
C TRP A 112 -11.57 -13.65 -2.22
#